data_AF-A0A0C9YUZ1-F1
#
_entry.id   AF-A0A0C9YUZ1-F1
#
_cell.length_a   1.000
_cell.length_b   1.000
_cell.length_c   1.000
_cell.angle_alpha   90.00
_cell.angle_beta   90.00
_cell.angle_gamma   90.00
#
_symmetry.space_group_name_H-M   'P 1'
#
loop_
_entity.id
_entity.type
_entity.pdbx_description
1 polymer ?
#
loop_
_entity_poly.entity_id
_entity_poly.type
_entity_poly.pdbx_seq_one_letter_code
_entity_poly.pdbx_strand_id
1 'polypeptide(L)'
;MRIVPFEYGLYPPETINDNAKQIDFVRKKATQLLKSARYLCRDSDSLGRTSNFAHSALKKTCLAIYYCTSSKSLCQFAEFQESVPIKALVLVAAIIRSILATFKKHRVAKNETLCGDKIEDACNNIMCLIDQVWYDDYHGSKLDKMLQEWAKAGMTGYSAREIARPETEEWQVILD
;
A
#
# COMPACT_ATOMS: atom_id res chain seq x y z
N MET A 1 5.52 -11.09 2.98
CA MET A 1 5.55 -9.61 3.13
C MET A 1 4.69 -9.20 4.32
N ARG A 2 5.29 -8.79 5.45
CA ARG A 2 4.56 -8.47 6.71
C ARG A 2 3.90 -7.08 6.71
N ILE A 3 4.30 -6.21 5.78
CA ILE A 3 3.80 -4.83 5.66
C ILE A 3 2.29 -4.82 5.38
N VAL A 4 1.82 -5.61 4.40
CA VAL A 4 0.39 -5.58 3.98
C VAL A 4 -0.55 -5.94 5.14
N PRO A 5 -0.42 -7.10 5.82
CA PRO A 5 -1.40 -7.44 6.85
C PRO A 5 -1.39 -6.48 8.04
N PHE A 6 -0.23 -5.90 8.36
CA PHE A 6 -0.08 -4.93 9.43
C PHE A 6 -0.76 -3.60 9.08
N GLU A 7 -0.36 -2.97 7.97
CA GLU A 7 -0.85 -1.64 7.58
C GLU A 7 -2.36 -1.61 7.32
N TYR A 8 -2.94 -2.73 6.87
CA TYR A 8 -4.38 -2.83 6.63
C TYR A 8 -5.20 -3.27 7.85
N GLY A 9 -4.55 -3.50 9.00
CA GLY A 9 -5.22 -3.96 10.22
C GLY A 9 -5.91 -5.31 10.03
N LEU A 10 -5.26 -6.23 9.30
CA LEU A 10 -5.76 -7.58 9.07
C LEU A 10 -5.44 -8.54 10.23
N TYR A 11 -4.68 -8.10 11.23
CA TYR A 11 -4.51 -8.85 12.46
C TYR A 11 -5.71 -8.60 13.38
N PRO A 12 -6.45 -9.65 13.80
CA PRO A 12 -7.51 -9.51 14.78
C PRO A 12 -6.96 -8.95 16.10
N PRO A 13 -7.73 -8.11 16.82
CA PRO A 13 -7.39 -7.71 18.18
C PRO A 13 -7.21 -8.93 19.10
N GLU A 14 -6.29 -8.83 20.07
CA GLU A 14 -6.02 -9.90 21.06
C GLU A 14 -7.26 -10.27 21.89
N THR A 15 -8.22 -9.34 22.00
CA THR A 15 -9.51 -9.57 22.67
C THR A 15 -10.41 -10.58 21.96
N ILE A 16 -10.15 -10.89 20.69
CA ILE A 16 -10.88 -11.91 19.94
C ILE A 16 -10.16 -13.24 20.08
N ASN A 17 -10.51 -14.01 21.11
CA ASN A 17 -9.93 -15.34 21.37
C ASN A 17 -10.61 -16.49 20.61
N ASP A 18 -11.79 -16.25 20.01
CA ASP A 18 -12.52 -17.25 19.24
C ASP A 18 -12.06 -17.30 17.78
N ASN A 19 -11.72 -18.51 17.32
CA ASN A 19 -11.22 -18.74 15.96
C ASN A 19 -12.21 -18.33 14.87
N ALA A 20 -13.51 -18.58 15.05
CA ALA A 20 -14.51 -18.24 14.05
C ALA A 20 -14.70 -16.72 13.94
N LYS A 21 -14.71 -16.01 15.07
CA LYS A 21 -14.76 -14.54 15.12
C LYS A 21 -13.50 -13.91 14.50
N GLN A 22 -12.32 -14.47 14.74
CA GLN A 22 -11.10 -14.02 14.06
C GLN A 22 -11.19 -14.18 12.54
N ILE A 23 -11.70 -15.32 12.06
CA ILE A 23 -11.90 -15.57 10.61
C ILE A 23 -12.83 -14.53 10.01
N ASP A 24 -13.96 -14.30 10.66
CA ASP A 24 -14.98 -13.36 10.19
C ASP A 24 -14.44 -11.92 10.17
N PHE A 25 -13.67 -11.52 11.20
CA PHE A 25 -13.00 -10.22 11.25
C PHE A 25 -12.10 -9.99 10.03
N VAL A 26 -11.16 -10.91 9.77
CA VAL A 26 -10.21 -10.80 8.65
C VAL A 26 -10.94 -10.76 7.32
N ARG A 27 -11.93 -11.64 7.12
CA ARG A 27 -12.72 -11.71 5.89
C ARG A 27 -13.50 -10.42 5.65
N LYS A 28 -14.16 -9.88 6.68
CA LYS A 28 -14.91 -8.62 6.61
C LYS A 28 -13.98 -7.46 6.26
N LYS A 29 -12.85 -7.34 6.95
CA LYS A 29 -11.87 -6.28 6.70
C LYS A 29 -11.29 -6.36 5.29
N ALA A 30 -10.83 -7.53 4.84
CA ALA A 30 -10.34 -7.72 3.49
C ALA A 30 -11.41 -7.43 2.42
N THR A 31 -12.67 -7.81 2.69
CA THR A 31 -13.79 -7.49 1.79
C THR A 31 -14.06 -5.99 1.70
N GLN A 32 -14.01 -5.27 2.83
CA GLN A 32 -14.17 -3.81 2.87
C GLN A 32 -13.05 -3.11 2.10
N LEU A 33 -11.80 -3.56 2.25
CA LEU A 33 -10.64 -3.00 1.55
C LEU A 33 -10.71 -3.23 0.03
N LEU A 34 -11.17 -4.41 -0.40
CA LEU A 34 -11.31 -4.73 -1.82
C LEU A 34 -12.52 -4.02 -2.46
N LYS A 35 -13.55 -3.70 -1.68
CA LYS A 35 -14.75 -3.00 -2.17
C LYS A 35 -14.35 -1.62 -2.67
N SER A 36 -14.71 -1.31 -3.92
CA SER A 36 -14.41 -0.03 -4.57
C SER A 36 -12.92 0.35 -4.50
N ALA A 37 -12.03 -0.64 -4.49
CA ALA A 37 -10.58 -0.46 -4.41
C ALA A 37 -10.10 0.43 -3.24
N ARG A 38 -10.83 0.45 -2.10
CA ARG A 38 -10.49 1.26 -0.92
C ARG A 38 -9.07 1.03 -0.38
N TYR A 39 -8.49 -0.13 -0.60
CA TYR A 39 -7.10 -0.41 -0.25
C TYR A 39 -6.10 0.54 -0.93
N LEU A 40 -6.46 1.19 -2.03
CA LEU A 40 -5.59 2.18 -2.68
C LEU A 40 -5.60 3.53 -1.96
N CYS A 41 -6.69 3.86 -1.25
CA CYS A 41 -6.94 5.22 -0.80
C CYS A 41 -6.61 5.41 0.68
N ARG A 42 -6.20 6.62 1.04
CA ARG A 42 -6.24 7.11 2.42
C ARG A 42 -7.52 7.91 2.64
N ASP A 43 -7.83 8.20 3.90
CA ASP A 43 -8.87 9.14 4.30
C ASP A 43 -8.77 10.49 3.57
N SER A 44 -9.87 11.22 3.60
CA SER A 44 -9.96 12.54 2.97
C SER A 44 -8.90 13.49 3.53
N ASP A 45 -8.37 14.33 2.65
CA ASP A 45 -7.46 15.42 3.04
C ASP A 45 -8.21 16.57 3.71
N SER A 46 -7.48 17.64 4.04
CA SER A 46 -8.01 18.87 4.65
C SER A 46 -9.08 19.58 3.81
N LEU A 47 -9.20 19.25 2.51
CA LEU A 47 -10.23 19.77 1.61
C LEU A 47 -11.42 18.81 1.48
N GLY A 48 -11.45 17.74 2.28
CA GLY A 48 -12.49 16.71 2.22
C GLY A 48 -12.37 15.76 1.03
N ARG A 49 -11.30 15.85 0.23
CA ARG A 49 -11.11 15.03 -0.98
C ARG A 49 -10.36 13.75 -0.67
N THR A 50 -10.81 12.63 -1.23
CA THR A 50 -10.15 11.34 -1.05
C THR A 50 -8.72 11.37 -1.59
N SER A 51 -7.77 10.88 -0.81
CA SER A 51 -6.38 10.76 -1.23
C SER A 51 -6.17 9.43 -1.95
N ASN A 52 -6.28 9.45 -3.28
CA ASN A 52 -6.11 8.29 -4.14
C ASN A 52 -4.66 7.78 -4.14
N PHE A 53 -4.48 6.46 -4.16
CA PHE A 53 -3.15 5.80 -4.13
C PHE A 53 -2.25 6.17 -2.93
N ALA A 54 -2.83 6.78 -1.89
CA ALA A 54 -2.07 7.33 -0.76
C ALA A 54 -2.06 6.43 0.47
N HIS A 55 -2.56 5.19 0.38
CA HIS A 55 -2.52 4.27 1.51
C HIS A 55 -1.05 3.98 1.90
N SER A 56 -0.71 4.07 3.18
CA SER A 56 0.66 3.91 3.71
C SER A 56 1.32 2.59 3.30
N ALA A 57 0.53 1.52 3.24
CA ALA A 57 0.97 0.22 2.71
C ALA A 57 1.60 0.31 1.33
N LEU A 58 1.06 1.11 0.40
CA LEU A 58 1.64 1.28 -0.94
C LEU A 58 3.04 1.87 -0.84
N LYS A 59 3.19 2.99 -0.10
CA LYS A 59 4.48 3.64 0.16
C LYS A 59 5.49 2.66 0.75
N LYS A 60 5.18 2.09 1.92
CA LYS A 60 6.10 1.20 2.65
C LYS A 60 6.50 0.00 1.79
N THR A 61 5.59 -0.50 0.97
CA THR A 61 5.89 -1.59 0.02
C THR A 61 6.83 -1.16 -1.10
N CYS A 62 6.55 -0.03 -1.76
CA CYS A 62 7.41 0.51 -2.81
C CYS A 62 8.84 0.73 -2.28
N LEU A 63 8.97 1.33 -1.10
CA LEU A 63 10.27 1.57 -0.48
C LEU A 63 10.99 0.26 -0.13
N ALA A 64 10.28 -0.71 0.46
CA ALA A 64 10.86 -2.00 0.82
C ALA A 64 11.32 -2.82 -0.39
N ILE A 65 10.63 -2.74 -1.52
CA ILE A 65 10.96 -3.51 -2.73
C ILE A 65 11.99 -2.79 -3.60
N TYR A 66 11.82 -1.50 -3.84
CA TYR A 66 12.56 -0.77 -4.87
C TYR A 66 13.70 0.10 -4.34
N TYR A 67 13.70 0.44 -3.05
CA TYR A 67 14.66 1.36 -2.42
C TYR A 67 15.37 0.73 -1.22
N CYS A 68 15.39 -0.60 -1.14
CA CYS A 68 16.14 -1.28 -0.08
C CYS A 68 17.64 -1.00 -0.22
N THR A 69 18.40 -1.09 0.88
CA THR A 69 19.86 -0.85 0.88
C THR A 69 20.68 -1.99 0.25
N SER A 70 20.05 -2.92 -0.46
CA SER A 70 20.75 -4.02 -1.10
C SER A 70 21.33 -3.61 -2.45
N SER A 71 22.38 -4.30 -2.91
CA SER A 71 22.95 -4.11 -4.25
C SER A 71 22.00 -4.47 -5.40
N LYS A 72 20.82 -5.05 -5.10
CA LYS A 72 19.78 -5.39 -6.07
C LYS A 72 18.64 -4.37 -6.09
N SER A 73 18.80 -3.24 -5.40
CA SER A 73 17.80 -2.18 -5.35
C SER A 73 17.61 -1.52 -6.71
N LEU A 74 16.38 -1.13 -7.03
CA LEU A 74 16.09 -0.45 -8.29
C LEU A 74 16.40 1.06 -8.25
N CYS A 75 16.60 1.62 -7.06
CA CYS A 75 16.94 3.04 -6.87
C CYS A 75 18.27 3.46 -7.53
N GLN A 76 19.11 2.51 -7.95
CA GLN A 76 20.31 2.80 -8.74
C GLN A 76 20.00 3.22 -10.18
N PHE A 77 18.82 2.88 -10.71
CA PHE A 77 18.39 3.27 -12.05
C PHE A 77 17.74 4.65 -12.01
N ALA A 78 18.09 5.51 -12.98
CA ALA A 78 17.61 6.89 -13.05
C ALA A 78 16.07 7.00 -12.99
N GLU A 79 15.35 6.06 -13.59
CA GLU A 79 13.88 6.00 -13.58
C GLU A 79 13.28 5.98 -12.16
N PHE A 80 14.01 5.45 -11.17
CA PHE A 80 13.57 5.38 -9.77
C PHE A 80 14.13 6.51 -8.89
N GLN A 81 14.99 7.39 -9.40
CA GLN A 81 15.65 8.40 -8.56
C GLN A 81 14.78 9.64 -8.34
N GLU A 82 14.04 10.07 -9.36
CA GLU A 82 13.23 11.29 -9.31
C GLU A 82 11.83 11.04 -8.75
N SER A 83 11.22 9.91 -9.11
CA SER A 83 9.89 9.50 -8.66
C SER A 83 9.76 7.98 -8.63
N VAL A 84 8.79 7.46 -7.90
CA VAL A 84 8.41 6.04 -8.02
C VAL A 84 7.68 5.86 -9.35
N PRO A 85 8.15 4.99 -10.26
CA PRO A 85 7.51 4.82 -11.55
C PRO A 85 6.06 4.33 -11.42
N ILE A 86 5.17 4.87 -12.24
CA ILE A 86 3.75 4.48 -12.24
C ILE A 86 3.58 2.97 -12.41
N LYS A 87 4.31 2.34 -13.33
CA LYS A 87 4.27 0.88 -13.54
C LYS A 87 4.70 0.09 -12.29
N ALA A 88 5.65 0.63 -11.53
CA ALA A 88 6.11 0.03 -10.29
C ALA A 88 5.03 0.12 -9.18
N LEU A 89 4.35 1.28 -9.08
CA LEU A 89 3.20 1.45 -8.19
C LEU A 89 2.06 0.49 -8.55
N VAL A 90 1.72 0.37 -9.84
CA VAL A 90 0.68 -0.54 -10.35
C VAL A 90 0.97 -1.98 -9.94
N LEU A 91 2.21 -2.43 -10.14
CA LEU A 91 2.62 -3.79 -9.76
C LEU A 91 2.47 -4.03 -8.25
N VAL A 92 2.93 -3.09 -7.42
CA VAL A 92 2.77 -3.15 -5.95
C VAL A 92 1.29 -3.22 -5.55
N ALA A 93 0.46 -2.39 -6.15
CA ALA A 93 -0.97 -2.36 -5.89
C ALA A 93 -1.66 -3.68 -6.31
N ALA A 94 -1.25 -4.30 -7.42
CA ALA A 94 -1.76 -5.59 -7.88
C ALA A 94 -1.35 -6.73 -6.94
N ILE A 95 -0.11 -6.73 -6.45
CA ILE A 95 0.38 -7.69 -5.45
C ILE A 95 -0.41 -7.56 -4.15
N ILE A 96 -0.60 -6.33 -3.65
CA ILE A 96 -1.40 -6.08 -2.44
C ILE A 96 -2.84 -6.57 -2.62
N ARG A 97 -3.48 -6.25 -3.75
CA ARG A 97 -4.83 -6.74 -4.08
C ARG A 97 -4.92 -8.26 -4.00
N SER A 98 -3.91 -8.94 -4.55
CA SER A 98 -3.86 -10.41 -4.57
C SER A 98 -3.73 -10.98 -3.16
N ILE A 99 -2.87 -10.38 -2.32
CA ILE A 99 -2.76 -10.74 -0.90
C ILE A 99 -4.11 -10.55 -0.18
N LEU A 100 -4.77 -9.41 -0.37
CA LEU A 100 -6.09 -9.13 0.22
C LEU A 100 -7.14 -10.14 -0.25
N ALA A 101 -7.11 -10.54 -1.53
CA ALA A 101 -8.02 -11.54 -2.07
C ALA A 101 -7.79 -12.93 -1.44
N THR A 102 -6.53 -13.31 -1.22
CA THR A 102 -6.19 -14.54 -0.48
C THR A 102 -6.69 -14.47 0.96
N PHE A 103 -6.55 -13.33 1.66
CA PHE A 103 -7.09 -13.17 3.02
C PHE A 103 -8.62 -13.29 3.06
N LYS A 104 -9.32 -12.67 2.09
CA LYS A 104 -10.77 -12.80 1.94
C LYS A 104 -11.19 -14.27 1.76
N LYS A 105 -10.43 -15.05 1.00
CA LYS A 105 -10.76 -16.45 0.64
C LYS A 105 -10.32 -17.47 1.71
N HIS A 106 -9.13 -17.31 2.28
CA HIS A 106 -8.41 -18.38 2.98
C HIS A 106 -7.96 -18.06 4.42
N ARG A 107 -8.37 -16.95 5.03
CA ARG A 107 -8.04 -16.50 6.42
C ARG A 107 -6.58 -16.10 6.65
N VAL A 108 -5.63 -16.79 6.03
CA VAL A 108 -4.18 -16.59 6.23
C VAL A 108 -3.56 -16.23 4.89
N ALA A 109 -2.42 -15.55 4.91
CA ALA A 109 -1.51 -15.53 3.78
C ALA A 109 -1.01 -16.97 3.53
N LYS A 110 -1.85 -17.82 2.94
CA LYS A 110 -1.37 -19.02 2.28
C LYS A 110 -0.44 -18.53 1.17
N ASN A 111 0.65 -19.27 0.96
CA ASN A 111 1.48 -19.11 -0.22
C ASN A 111 0.68 -19.59 -1.44
N GLU A 112 -0.41 -18.90 -1.78
CA GLU A 112 -1.04 -19.02 -3.09
C GLU A 112 -0.03 -18.46 -4.07
N THR A 113 0.36 -19.29 -5.04
CA THR A 113 1.21 -18.88 -6.14
C THR A 113 0.52 -17.74 -6.87
N LEU A 114 1.21 -16.60 -7.00
CA LEU A 114 0.72 -15.51 -7.82
C LEU A 114 0.65 -16.01 -9.26
N CYS A 115 -0.56 -16.06 -9.81
CA CYS A 115 -0.79 -16.41 -11.20
C CYS A 115 -0.53 -15.17 -12.06
N GLY A 116 0.37 -15.28 -13.06
CA GLY A 116 0.78 -14.18 -13.93
C GLY A 116 -0.41 -13.47 -14.55
N ASP A 117 -1.31 -14.22 -15.20
CA ASP A 117 -2.51 -13.69 -15.87
C ASP A 117 -3.39 -12.87 -14.92
N LYS A 118 -3.59 -13.35 -13.68
CA LYS A 118 -4.40 -12.63 -12.67
C LYS A 118 -3.73 -11.34 -12.20
N ILE A 119 -2.41 -11.32 -12.15
CA ILE A 119 -1.65 -10.11 -11.81
C ILE A 119 -1.70 -9.12 -12.97
N GLU A 120 -1.56 -9.59 -14.20
CA GLU A 120 -1.68 -8.75 -15.40
C GLU A 120 -3.05 -8.09 -15.50
N ASP A 121 -4.13 -8.87 -15.34
CA ASP A 121 -5.50 -8.33 -15.29
C ASP A 121 -5.65 -7.28 -14.19
N ALA A 122 -5.09 -7.53 -13.00
CA ALA A 122 -5.12 -6.57 -11.91
C ALA A 122 -4.33 -5.30 -12.24
N CYS A 123 -3.15 -5.42 -12.86
CA CYS A 123 -2.33 -4.31 -13.31
C CYS A 123 -3.08 -3.45 -14.34
N ASN A 124 -3.72 -4.07 -15.34
CA ASN A 124 -4.50 -3.35 -16.36
C ASN A 124 -5.64 -2.56 -15.73
N ASN A 125 -6.42 -3.17 -14.83
CA ASN A 125 -7.49 -2.49 -14.11
C ASN A 125 -6.98 -1.33 -13.24
N ILE A 126 -5.86 -1.52 -12.55
CA ILE A 126 -5.26 -0.47 -11.71
C ILE A 126 -4.69 0.66 -12.57
N MET A 127 -4.10 0.35 -13.72
CA MET A 127 -3.61 1.35 -14.66
C MET A 127 -4.75 2.26 -15.13
N CYS A 128 -5.92 1.70 -15.48
CA CYS A 128 -7.09 2.52 -15.82
C CYS A 128 -7.51 3.46 -14.68
N LEU A 129 -7.38 3.04 -13.41
CA LEU A 129 -7.64 3.91 -12.26
C LEU A 129 -6.58 5.00 -12.10
N ILE A 130 -5.31 4.70 -12.40
CA ILE A 130 -4.25 5.70 -12.42
C ILE A 130 -4.54 6.72 -13.51
N ASP A 131 -4.90 6.31 -14.72
CA ASP A 131 -5.19 7.22 -15.83
C ASP A 131 -6.30 8.20 -15.42
N GLN A 132 -7.38 7.71 -14.83
CA GLN A 132 -8.47 8.56 -14.31
C GLN A 132 -8.00 9.58 -13.27
N VAL A 133 -7.12 9.16 -12.36
CA VAL A 133 -6.53 10.04 -11.34
C VAL A 133 -5.56 11.04 -11.96
N TRP A 134 -4.78 10.61 -12.94
CA TRP A 134 -3.71 11.39 -13.57
C TRP A 134 -4.25 12.54 -14.42
N TYR A 135 -5.37 12.31 -15.11
CA TYR A 135 -6.02 13.33 -15.95
C TYR A 135 -6.90 14.31 -15.18
N ASP A 136 -7.08 14.13 -13.87
CA ASP A 136 -7.69 15.14 -13.01
C ASP A 136 -6.61 16.11 -12.49
N ASP A 137 -6.79 17.42 -12.72
CA ASP A 137 -5.77 18.43 -12.39
C ASP A 137 -5.33 18.39 -10.91
N TYR A 138 -6.28 18.19 -10.01
CA TYR A 138 -6.01 18.16 -8.58
C TYR A 138 -5.36 16.84 -8.15
N HIS A 139 -5.99 15.73 -8.52
CA HIS A 139 -5.57 14.41 -8.08
C HIS A 139 -4.29 13.94 -8.78
N GLY A 140 -4.09 14.31 -10.05
CA GLY A 140 -2.90 14.02 -10.83
C GLY A 140 -1.67 14.73 -10.28
N SER A 141 -1.77 16.05 -10.05
CA SER A 141 -0.68 16.83 -9.44
C SER A 141 -0.31 16.29 -8.06
N LYS A 142 -1.31 15.92 -7.26
CA LYS A 142 -1.10 15.34 -5.93
C LYS A 142 -0.43 13.97 -5.99
N LEU A 143 -0.83 13.10 -6.91
CA LEU A 143 -0.22 11.79 -7.12
C LEU A 143 1.25 11.93 -7.54
N ASP A 144 1.55 12.79 -8.51
CA ASP A 144 2.91 13.03 -9.00
C ASP A 144 3.84 13.49 -7.86
N LYS A 145 3.41 14.52 -7.10
CA LYS A 145 4.17 15.04 -5.96
C LYS A 145 4.44 13.96 -4.91
N MET A 146 3.43 13.14 -4.60
CA MET A 146 3.56 12.05 -3.65
C MET A 146 4.60 11.01 -4.09
N LEU A 147 4.63 10.64 -5.38
CA LEU A 147 5.59 9.66 -5.90
C LEU A 147 7.03 10.20 -5.88
N GLN A 148 7.22 11.49 -6.13
CA GLN A 148 8.51 12.15 -5.96
C GLN A 148 8.97 12.16 -4.50
N GLU A 149 8.07 12.48 -3.57
CA GLU A 149 8.37 12.44 -2.12
C GLU A 149 8.75 11.04 -1.64
N TRP A 150 8.10 10.00 -2.18
CA TRP A 150 8.43 8.62 -1.84
C TRP A 150 9.82 8.24 -2.37
N ALA A 151 10.15 8.57 -3.62
CA ALA A 151 11.47 8.31 -4.17
C ALA A 151 12.56 9.01 -3.35
N LYS A 152 12.39 10.30 -3.04
CA LYS A 152 13.31 11.06 -2.19
C LYS A 152 13.54 10.39 -0.83
N ALA A 153 12.46 9.98 -0.15
CA ALA A 153 12.55 9.28 1.12
C ALA A 153 13.28 7.94 1.00
N GLY A 154 13.06 7.20 -0.09
CA GLY A 154 13.79 5.96 -0.38
C GLY A 154 15.28 6.17 -0.59
N MET A 155 15.64 7.22 -1.35
CA MET A 155 17.03 7.57 -1.67
C MET A 155 17.83 8.03 -0.45
N THR A 156 17.22 8.72 0.52
CA THR A 156 17.90 9.18 1.74
C THR A 156 18.11 8.08 2.79
N GLY A 157 17.67 6.85 2.50
CA GLY A 157 17.86 5.68 3.34
C GLY A 157 16.56 5.21 3.98
N TYR A 158 15.82 4.35 3.28
CA TYR A 158 14.77 3.54 3.89
C TYR A 158 15.38 2.32 4.58
N SER A 159 15.40 2.31 5.92
CA SER A 159 15.83 1.14 6.67
C SER A 159 14.62 0.27 6.99
N ALA A 160 14.58 -0.96 6.46
CA ALA A 160 13.55 -1.95 6.81
C ALA A 160 13.47 -2.27 8.32
N ARG A 161 14.41 -1.76 9.14
CA ARG A 161 14.38 -1.83 10.61
C ARG A 161 13.33 -0.92 11.25
N GLU A 162 12.85 0.12 10.57
CA GLU A 162 11.76 1.00 11.05
C GLU A 162 10.41 0.27 11.10
N ILE A 163 10.29 -0.88 10.43
CA ILE A 163 9.09 -1.73 10.41
C ILE A 163 8.86 -2.46 11.75
N ALA A 164 9.83 -2.40 12.69
CA ALA A 164 9.78 -3.11 13.98
C ALA A 164 9.59 -2.23 15.22
N ARG A 165 9.49 -0.91 15.09
CA ARG A 165 9.12 -0.05 16.22
C ARG A 165 7.63 0.26 16.19
N PRO A 166 6.88 0.04 17.29
CA PRO A 166 5.60 0.71 17.42
C PRO A 166 5.88 2.21 17.39
N GLU A 167 5.30 2.91 16.41
CA GLU A 167 5.19 4.36 16.45
C GLU A 167 4.35 4.70 17.69
N THR A 168 5.00 4.98 18.81
CA THR A 168 4.39 5.76 19.89
C THR A 168 4.36 7.20 19.41
N GLU A 169 3.37 7.54 18.58
CA GLU A 169 2.98 8.94 18.38
C GLU A 169 2.30 9.40 19.66
N GLU A 170 3.10 9.98 20.57
CA GLU A 170 2.57 10.90 21.58
C GLU A 170 1.96 12.09 20.83
N TRP A 171 0.63 12.10 20.74
CA TRP A 171 -0.11 13.26 20.25
C TRP A 171 0.03 14.38 21.27
N GLN A 172 0.82 15.41 20.96
CA GLN A 172 0.72 16.70 21.63
C GLN A 172 -0.10 17.65 20.75
N VAL A 173 -1.16 18.20 21.34
CA VAL A 173 -1.98 19.24 20.75
C VAL A 173 -1.16 20.53 20.76
N ILE A 174 -0.89 21.09 19.59
CA ILE A 174 -0.45 22.48 19.44
C ILE A 174 -1.71 23.30 19.15
N LEU A 175 -2.04 24.21 20.07
CA LEU A 175 -3.03 25.26 19.87
C LEU A 175 -2.26 26.56 19.67
N ASP A 176 -2.40 27.16 18.49
CA ASP A 176 -2.39 28.62 18.33
C ASP A 176 -3.83 29.15 18.30
#